data_AF-A0A180ETN4-F1
#
_entry.id   AF-A0A180ETN4-F1
#
_cell.length_a   1.000
_cell.length_b   1.000
_cell.length_c   1.000
_cell.angle_alpha   90.00
_cell.angle_beta   90.00
_cell.angle_gamma   90.00
#
_symmetry.space_group_name_H-M   'P 1'
#
loop_
_entity.id
_entity.type
_entity.pdbx_description
1 polymer ?
#
loop_
_entity_poly.entity_id
_entity_poly.type
_entity_poly.pdbx_seq_one_letter_code
_entity_poly.pdbx_strand_id
1 'polypeptide(L)' 'MPQNREVIAYCRGPYCVYSLDAVARLRRSGFKVRRLEDGYPEWKAAGFPVEESL' A
#
# COMPACT_ATOMS: atom_id res chain seq x y z
N MET A 1 6.57 13.26 1.57
CA MET A 1 6.02 12.44 2.67
C MET A 1 6.87 12.63 3.91
N PRO A 2 6.27 12.72 5.11
CA PRO A 2 7.05 12.84 6.34
C PRO A 2 7.94 11.60 6.52
N GLN A 3 9.26 11.79 6.60
CA GLN A 3 10.23 10.70 6.69
C GLN A 3 10.12 9.89 8.00
N ASN A 4 9.44 10.45 9.02
CA ASN A 4 9.25 9.80 10.32
C ASN A 4 7.94 9.00 10.42
N ARG A 5 7.36 8.57 9.29
CA ARG A 5 6.17 7.70 9.27
C ARG A 5 6.42 6.49 8.39
N GLU A 6 5.91 5.34 8.84
CA GLU A 6 5.90 4.14 8.01
C GLU A 6 4.90 4.31 6.86
N VAL A 7 5.33 3.96 5.65
CA VAL A 7 4.50 3.91 4.46
C VAL A 7 3.95 2.50 4.28
N ILE A 8 2.65 2.39 3.98
CA ILE A 8 2.00 1.13 3.60
C ILE A 8 1.68 1.19 2.12
N ALA A 9 2.32 0.33 1.32
CA ALA A 9 2.01 0.19 -0.09
C ALA A 9 0.97 -0.93 -0.30
N TYR A 10 -0.10 -0.63 -1.04
CA TYR A 10 -1.15 -1.58 -1.40
C TYR A 10 -1.56 -1.40 -2.87
N CYS A 11 -2.26 -2.38 -3.42
CA CYS A 11 -2.78 -2.39 -4.79
C CYS A 11 -4.08 -3.22 -4.81
N ARG A 12 -4.23 -4.12 -5.78
CA ARG A 12 -5.41 -4.98 -5.95
C ARG A 12 -5.37 -6.28 -5.16
N GLY A 13 -4.23 -6.62 -4.54
CA GLY A 13 -4.08 -7.89 -3.81
C GLY A 13 -2.65 -8.44 -3.86
N PRO A 14 -2.45 -9.68 -3.40
CA PRO A 14 -1.13 -10.26 -3.13
C PRO A 14 -0.24 -10.40 -4.37
N TYR A 15 -0.83 -10.53 -5.56
CA TYR A 15 -0.10 -10.74 -6.82
C TYR A 15 0.21 -9.45 -7.60
N CYS A 16 -0.10 -8.28 -7.04
CA CYS A 16 0.17 -7.02 -7.73
C CYS A 16 1.65 -6.62 -7.65
N VAL A 17 2.37 -6.80 -8.75
CA VAL A 17 3.80 -6.42 -8.91
C VAL A 17 4.04 -4.94 -8.61
N TYR A 18 3.11 -4.05 -8.94
CA TYR A 18 3.27 -2.62 -8.66
C TYR A 18 3.41 -2.29 -7.17
N SER A 19 2.74 -3.04 -6.29
CA SER A 19 2.89 -2.83 -4.85
C SER A 19 4.28 -3.25 -4.36
N LEU A 20 4.85 -4.32 -4.93
CA LEU A 20 6.22 -4.75 -4.66
C LEU A 20 7.24 -3.72 -5.17
N ASP A 21 7.05 -3.24 -6.39
CA ASP A 21 7.90 -2.21 -7.00
C ASP A 21 7.88 -0.91 -6.19
N ALA A 22 6.72 -0.48 -5.70
CA ALA A 22 6.58 0.68 -4.85
C ALA A 22 7.39 0.53 -3.55
N VAL A 23 7.29 -0.62 -2.87
CA VAL A 23 8.10 -0.93 -1.69
C VAL A 23 9.59 -0.85 -2.01
N ALA A 24 10.03 -1.49 -3.09
CA ALA A 24 11.43 -1.51 -3.47
C ALA A 24 11.98 -0.10 -3.76
N ARG A 25 11.21 0.74 -4.47
CA ARG A 25 11.57 2.12 -4.76
C ARG A 25 11.65 2.98 -3.49
N LEU A 26 10.64 2.89 -2.63
CA LEU A 26 10.58 3.68 -1.40
C LEU A 26 11.69 3.30 -0.41
N ARG A 27 12.05 2.01 -0.31
CA ARG A 27 13.21 1.58 0.49
C ARG A 27 14.52 2.19 -0.01
N ARG A 28 14.74 2.20 -1.33
CA ARG A 28 15.93 2.84 -1.92
C ARG A 28 15.99 4.34 -1.66
N SER A 29 14.83 4.98 -1.48
CA SER A 29 14.73 6.39 -1.11
C SER A 29 14.79 6.66 0.40
N GLY A 30 15.08 5.63 1.23
CA GLY A 30 15.27 5.78 2.68
C GLY A 30 13.98 5.77 3.49
N PHE A 31 12.83 5.44 2.91
CA PHE A 31 11.57 5.35 3.64
C PHE A 31 11.44 4.02 4.39
N LYS A 32 10.91 4.08 5.62
CA LYS A 32 10.35 2.90 6.29
C LYS A 32 9.05 2.53 5.57
N VAL A 33 9.02 1.36 4.93
CA VAL A 33 7.87 0.94 4.13
C VAL A 33 7.65 -0.58 4.20
N ARG A 34 6.38 -0.97 4.26
CA ARG A 34 5.92 -2.35 4.13
C ARG A 34 4.75 -2.48 3.16
N ARG A 35 4.55 -3.68 2.65
CA ARG A 35 3.42 -4.02 1.79
C ARG A 35 2.24 -4.42 2.66
N LEU A 36 1.03 -4.01 2.31
CA LEU A 36 -0.18 -4.70 2.77
C LEU A 36 -0.33 -5.96 1.90
N GLU A 37 -0.35 -7.14 2.52
CA GLU A 37 -0.41 -8.39 1.76
C GLU A 37 -1.72 -8.50 0.98
N ASP A 38 -2.81 -8.21 1.68
CA ASP A 38 -4.13 -7.98 1.15
C ASP A 38 -4.19 -6.65 0.37
N GLY A 39 -5.15 -6.54 -0.53
CA GLY A 39 -5.36 -5.37 -1.37
C GLY A 39 -6.54 -4.52 -0.94
N TYR A 40 -6.82 -3.53 -1.79
CA TYR A 40 -8.06 -2.77 -1.73
C TYR A 40 -9.33 -3.64 -1.74
N PRO A 41 -9.45 -4.72 -2.55
CA PRO A 41 -10.67 -5.53 -2.57
C PRO A 41 -10.99 -6.13 -1.21
N GLU A 42 -10.01 -6.70 -0.52
CA GLU A 42 -10.18 -7.30 0.81
C GLU A 42 -10.47 -6.23 1.86
N TRP A 43 -9.82 -5.06 1.78
CA TRP A 43 -10.11 -3.91 2.64
C TRP A 43 -11.57 -3.46 2.51
N LYS A 44 -12.07 -3.33 1.28
CA LYS A 44 -13.47 -2.96 1.01
C LYS A 44 -14.42 -4.05 1.48
N ALA A 45 -14.13 -5.32 1.21
CA ALA A 45 -14.95 -6.46 1.61
C ALA A 45 -15.06 -6.60 3.15
N ALA A 46 -14.03 -6.21 3.89
CA ALA A 46 -14.03 -6.18 5.35
C ALA A 46 -14.86 -5.03 5.93
N GLY A 47 -15.43 -4.15 5.10
CA GLY A 47 -16.27 -3.02 5.54
C GLY A 47 -15.48 -1.83 6.09
N PHE A 48 -14.17 -1.75 5.82
CA PHE A 48 -13.39 -0.59 6.22
C PHE A 48 -13.74 0.66 5.38
N PRO A 49 -13.54 1.87 5.93
CA PRO A 49 -13.81 3.11 5.19
C PRO A 49 -13.01 3.18 3.89
N VAL A 50 -13.68 3.65 2.84
CA VAL A 50 -13.09 3.96 1.53
C VAL A 50 -13.61 5.32 1.07
N GLU A 51 -12.79 6.06 0.36
CA GLU A 51 -13.22 7.25 -0.37
C GLU A 51 -13.58 6.85 -1.80
N GLU A 52 -14.71 7.34 -2.30
CA GLU A 52 -15.12 7.17 -3.70
C GLU A 52 -15.14 8.54 -4.37
N SER A 53 -14.54 8.63 -5.56
CA SER A 53 -14.67 9.82 -6.38
C SER A 53 -16.11 9.89 -6.88
N LEU A 54 -16.86 10.90 -6.45
CA LEU A 54 -18.17 11.24 -6.98
C LEU A 54 -18.11 11.53 -8.49
#